data_AF-A0A959ELR8-F1
#
_entry.id   AF-A0A959ELR8-F1
#
_cell.length_a   1.000
_cell.length_b   1.000
_cell.length_c   1.000
_cell.angle_alpha   90.00
_cell.angle_beta   90.00
_cell.angle_gamma   90.00
#
_symmetry.space_group_name_H-M   'P 1'
#
loop_
_entity.id
_entity.type
_entity.pdbx_description
1 polymer ?
#
loop_
_entity_poly.entity_id
_entity_poly.type
_entity_poly.pdbx_seq_one_letter_code
_entity_poly.pdbx_strand_id
1 'polypeptide(L)'
;FAEKYLFEPLQIDSVAWTIEFHNGMLDAASSLQISPRGMLKFGITYLQQGVWNDTRILSEHWVQKSAVPYRGNTNIRMPGEDIRKVGYGYTWWTKRLTVRGKPIDLFWANGWGGQKIIVMPGLNAVVVFTGGNYLSKVKEFKVLEKYILPAIEKKQ
;
A
#
# COMPACT_ATOMS: atom_id res chain seq x y z
N PHE A 1 -18.89 -0.07 9.23
CA PHE A 1 -18.71 0.46 7.85
C PHE A 1 -17.69 -0.37 7.07
N ALA A 2 -16.43 -0.45 7.52
CA ALA A 2 -15.36 -1.15 6.78
C ALA A 2 -15.67 -2.63 6.51
N GLU A 3 -16.30 -3.33 7.45
CA GLU A 3 -16.80 -4.70 7.26
C GLU A 3 -17.71 -4.82 6.03
N LYS A 4 -18.86 -4.14 6.06
CA LYS A 4 -19.86 -4.15 4.98
C LYS A 4 -19.37 -3.70 3.61
N TYR A 5 -18.56 -2.63 3.55
CA TYR A 5 -18.23 -1.97 2.28
C TYR A 5 -16.84 -2.31 1.76
N LEU A 6 -16.00 -2.98 2.55
CA LEU A 6 -14.63 -3.31 2.16
C LEU A 6 -14.26 -4.76 2.46
N PHE A 7 -14.42 -5.24 3.69
CA PHE A 7 -13.94 -6.59 4.03
C PHE A 7 -14.83 -7.69 3.48
N GLU A 8 -16.15 -7.59 3.63
CA GLU A 8 -17.09 -8.57 3.08
C GLU A 8 -16.99 -8.67 1.54
N PRO A 9 -17.01 -7.57 0.76
CA PRO A 9 -16.88 -7.66 -0.70
C PRO A 9 -15.53 -8.22 -1.16
N LEU A 10 -14.47 -7.99 -0.39
CA LEU A 10 -13.14 -8.55 -0.65
C LEU A 10 -12.97 -9.96 -0.08
N GLN A 11 -13.96 -10.51 0.64
CA GLN A 11 -13.88 -11.82 1.31
C GLN A 11 -12.67 -11.86 2.27
N ILE A 12 -12.54 -10.84 3.10
CA ILE A 12 -11.49 -10.72 4.12
C ILE A 12 -12.10 -11.14 5.46
N ASP A 13 -11.91 -12.41 5.80
CA ASP A 13 -12.65 -13.04 6.91
C ASP A 13 -11.92 -12.95 8.25
N SER A 14 -10.65 -12.50 8.24
CA SER A 14 -9.80 -12.39 9.43
C SER A 14 -9.26 -10.97 9.54
N VAL A 15 -10.00 -10.13 10.26
CA VAL A 15 -9.68 -8.73 10.53
C VAL A 15 -10.07 -8.37 11.96
N ALA A 16 -9.22 -7.62 12.67
CA ALA A 16 -9.51 -7.15 14.02
C ALA A 16 -8.87 -5.78 14.27
N TRP A 17 -9.62 -4.85 14.86
CA TRP A 17 -9.03 -3.68 15.50
C TRP A 17 -8.69 -4.04 16.93
N THR A 18 -7.43 -3.87 17.33
CA THR A 18 -6.99 -4.23 18.69
C THR A 18 -7.09 -3.09 19.69
N ILE A 19 -7.42 -1.89 19.24
CA ILE A 19 -7.54 -0.71 20.09
C ILE A 19 -8.88 -0.04 19.83
N GLU A 20 -9.62 0.15 20.91
CA GLU A 20 -10.84 0.94 20.99
C GLU A 20 -10.63 2.03 22.05
N PHE A 21 -10.98 3.27 21.72
CA PHE A 21 -10.93 4.39 22.65
C PHE A 21 -12.10 4.32 23.63
N HIS A 22 -11.99 5.01 24.78
CA HIS A 22 -13.00 5.03 25.84
C HIS A 22 -14.42 5.42 25.37
N ASN A 23 -14.55 6.11 24.24
CA ASN A 23 -15.82 6.52 23.65
C ASN A 23 -16.42 5.49 22.66
N GLY A 24 -15.83 4.29 22.58
CA GLY A 24 -16.27 3.23 21.67
C GLY A 24 -15.76 3.36 20.23
N MET A 25 -14.90 4.35 19.94
CA MET A 25 -14.33 4.50 18.61
C MET A 25 -13.10 3.61 18.42
N LEU A 26 -13.07 2.87 17.32
CA LEU A 26 -11.88 2.13 16.90
C LEU A 26 -10.76 3.11 16.54
N ASP A 27 -9.52 2.74 16.86
CA ASP A 27 -8.35 3.45 16.34
C ASP A 27 -8.16 3.14 14.85
N ALA A 28 -8.90 3.83 14.00
CA ALA A 28 -8.86 3.63 12.55
C ALA A 28 -7.55 4.08 11.89
N ALA A 29 -6.70 4.81 12.60
CA ALA A 29 -5.38 5.22 12.11
C ALA A 29 -4.32 4.14 12.30
N SER A 30 -4.54 3.19 13.22
CA SER A 30 -3.60 2.12 13.55
C SER A 30 -4.32 0.84 13.96
N SER A 31 -3.66 -0.07 14.70
CA SER A 31 -4.25 -1.24 15.38
C SER A 31 -5.02 -2.28 14.56
N LEU A 32 -5.17 -2.08 13.24
CA LEU A 32 -5.79 -3.04 12.34
C LEU A 32 -4.86 -4.24 12.13
N GLN A 33 -5.29 -5.40 12.61
CA GLN A 33 -4.72 -6.69 12.28
C GLN A 33 -5.47 -7.28 11.09
N ILE A 34 -4.72 -7.59 10.04
CA ILE A 34 -5.24 -8.17 8.79
C ILE A 34 -4.17 -9.10 8.21
N SER A 35 -4.59 -10.20 7.59
CA SER A 35 -3.65 -11.13 6.95
C SER A 35 -2.94 -10.50 5.74
N PRO A 36 -1.71 -10.94 5.39
CA PRO A 36 -1.05 -10.52 4.16
C PRO A 36 -1.90 -10.74 2.90
N ARG A 37 -2.72 -11.80 2.89
CA ARG A 37 -3.67 -12.05 1.78
C ARG A 37 -4.75 -10.97 1.73
N GLY A 38 -5.33 -10.58 2.87
CA GLY A 38 -6.31 -9.49 2.92
C GLY A 38 -5.73 -8.16 2.45
N MET A 39 -4.51 -7.83 2.88
CA MET A 39 -3.75 -6.69 2.37
C MET A 39 -3.55 -6.75 0.85
N LEU A 40 -3.21 -7.94 0.33
CA LEU A 40 -3.00 -8.16 -1.10
C LEU A 40 -4.30 -7.93 -1.90
N LYS A 41 -5.45 -8.41 -1.42
CA LYS A 41 -6.75 -8.18 -2.06
C LYS A 41 -7.08 -6.69 -2.19
N PHE A 42 -6.81 -5.92 -1.13
CA PHE A 42 -6.97 -4.46 -1.16
C PHE A 42 -6.04 -3.80 -2.20
N GLY A 43 -4.76 -4.19 -2.24
CA GLY A 43 -3.82 -3.71 -3.25
C GLY A 43 -4.21 -4.08 -4.68
N ILE A 44 -4.70 -5.32 -4.91
CA ILE A 44 -5.19 -5.78 -6.22
C ILE A 44 -6.42 -4.96 -6.65
N THR A 45 -7.31 -4.63 -5.72
CA THR A 45 -8.48 -3.78 -6.02
C THR A 45 -8.04 -2.42 -6.57
N TYR A 46 -6.99 -1.82 -6.00
CA TYR A 46 -6.38 -0.58 -6.55
C TYR A 46 -5.69 -0.81 -7.89
N LEU A 47 -4.97 -1.92 -8.05
CA LEU A 47 -4.34 -2.29 -9.33
C LEU A 47 -5.37 -2.41 -10.46
N GLN A 48 -6.53 -2.99 -10.14
CA GLN A 48 -7.67 -3.22 -11.03
C GLN A 48 -8.67 -2.04 -11.05
N GLN A 49 -8.20 -0.81 -10.82
CA GLN A 49 -8.99 0.42 -10.95
C GLN A 49 -10.31 0.42 -10.14
N GLY A 50 -10.27 -0.22 -8.98
CA GLY A 50 -11.37 -0.27 -8.01
C GLY A 50 -12.27 -1.50 -8.13
N VAL A 51 -11.93 -2.47 -8.99
CA VAL A 51 -12.71 -3.70 -9.19
C VAL A 51 -12.05 -4.89 -8.49
N TRP A 52 -12.87 -5.71 -7.83
CA TRP A 52 -12.49 -7.00 -7.27
C TRP A 52 -13.53 -8.04 -7.68
N ASN A 53 -13.11 -9.13 -8.35
CA ASN A 53 -14.00 -10.19 -8.85
C ASN A 53 -15.27 -9.64 -9.51
N ASP A 54 -15.10 -8.83 -10.55
CA ASP A 54 -16.16 -8.17 -11.33
C ASP A 54 -17.08 -7.22 -10.55
N THR A 55 -16.79 -6.98 -9.27
CA THR A 55 -17.53 -6.07 -8.40
C THR A 55 -16.76 -4.77 -8.21
N ARG A 56 -17.41 -3.63 -8.45
CA ARG A 56 -16.81 -2.31 -8.20
C ARG A 56 -16.87 -1.98 -6.71
N ILE A 57 -15.71 -1.95 -6.06
CA ILE A 57 -15.54 -1.59 -4.65
C ILE A 57 -15.21 -0.10 -4.52
N LEU A 58 -14.37 0.41 -5.41
CA LEU A 58 -13.96 1.81 -5.47
C LEU A 58 -14.30 2.39 -6.84
N SER A 59 -14.69 3.66 -6.88
CA SER A 59 -14.78 4.35 -8.17
C SER A 59 -13.40 4.46 -8.80
N GLU A 60 -13.32 4.27 -10.11
CA GLU A 60 -12.08 4.42 -10.87
C GLU A 60 -11.49 5.83 -10.67
N HIS A 61 -12.34 6.85 -10.69
CA HIS A 61 -11.94 8.23 -10.41
C HIS A 61 -11.27 8.37 -9.02
N TRP A 62 -11.80 7.70 -7.99
CA TRP A 62 -11.17 7.72 -6.67
C TRP A 62 -9.80 7.05 -6.68
N VAL A 63 -9.65 5.90 -7.34
CA VAL A 63 -8.36 5.22 -7.44
C VAL A 63 -7.33 6.11 -8.14
N GLN A 64 -7.67 6.70 -9.29
CA GLN A 64 -6.79 7.59 -10.04
C GLN A 64 -6.40 8.85 -9.26
N LYS A 65 -7.36 9.43 -8.53
CA LYS A 65 -7.13 10.63 -7.71
C LYS A 65 -6.31 10.35 -6.46
N SER A 66 -6.51 9.20 -5.82
CA SER A 66 -5.86 8.86 -4.54
C SER A 66 -4.46 8.29 -4.71
N ALA A 67 -4.15 7.68 -5.86
CA ALA A 67 -2.86 7.06 -6.17
C ALA A 67 -1.76 8.03 -6.63
N VAL A 68 -1.98 9.34 -6.57
CA VAL A 68 -1.00 10.38 -6.97
C VAL A 68 -0.76 11.39 -5.83
N PRO A 69 0.39 12.08 -5.78
CA PRO A 69 0.62 13.12 -4.79
C PRO A 69 -0.49 14.17 -4.81
N TYR A 70 -0.97 14.58 -3.63
CA TYR A 70 -1.77 15.79 -3.53
C TYR A 70 -0.91 17.00 -3.90
N ARG A 71 -1.54 18.07 -4.42
CA ARG A 71 -0.81 19.25 -4.92
C ARG A 71 0.16 19.79 -3.87
N GLY A 72 1.45 19.86 -4.22
CA GLY A 72 2.52 20.33 -3.34
C GLY A 72 3.10 19.27 -2.39
N ASN A 73 2.43 18.13 -2.17
CA ASN A 73 2.89 17.05 -1.29
C ASN A 73 3.90 16.13 -1.99
N THR A 74 5.00 16.72 -2.43
CA THR A 74 6.14 16.04 -3.03
C THR A 74 7.39 16.34 -2.22
N ASN A 75 8.49 15.65 -2.51
CA ASN A 75 9.78 15.90 -1.88
C ASN A 75 9.84 15.68 -0.35
N ILE A 76 8.93 14.87 0.19
CA ILE A 76 8.81 14.56 1.62
C ILE A 76 9.88 13.56 2.03
N ARG A 77 10.53 13.77 3.17
CA ARG A 77 11.43 12.77 3.80
C ARG A 77 10.65 12.03 4.86
N MET A 78 10.45 10.73 4.65
CA MET A 78 9.72 9.89 5.60
C MET A 78 10.64 9.45 6.74
N PRO A 79 10.33 9.76 8.01
CA PRO A 79 11.11 9.29 9.16
C PRO A 79 11.13 7.77 9.26
N GLY A 80 12.26 7.19 9.69
CA GLY A 80 12.42 5.74 9.85
C GLY A 80 12.68 4.95 8.57
N GLU A 81 12.65 5.60 7.41
CA GLU A 81 12.78 4.95 6.10
C GLU A 81 13.95 5.53 5.29
N ASP A 82 14.67 4.65 4.61
CA ASP A 82 15.80 5.00 3.75
C ASP A 82 15.40 4.98 2.28
N ILE A 83 14.37 5.76 1.93
CA ILE A 83 13.69 5.71 0.62
C ILE A 83 13.76 7.03 -0.15
N ARG A 84 14.66 7.94 0.25
CA ARG A 84 14.79 9.30 -0.31
C ARG A 84 13.46 10.08 -0.24
N LYS A 85 13.31 11.06 -1.14
CA LYS A 85 12.16 11.94 -1.24
C LYS A 85 10.97 11.22 -1.88
N VAL A 86 9.79 11.37 -1.30
CA VAL A 86 8.54 10.71 -1.70
C VAL A 86 7.40 11.74 -1.83
N GLY A 87 6.31 11.35 -2.45
CA GLY A 87 5.05 12.11 -2.46
C GLY A 87 4.01 11.48 -1.53
N TYR A 88 2.91 12.21 -1.30
CA TYR A 88 1.79 11.74 -0.49
C TYR A 88 0.46 12.29 -0.99
N GLY A 89 -0.58 11.45 -1.04
CA GLY A 89 -1.93 11.85 -1.41
C GLY A 89 -2.96 10.86 -0.85
N TYR A 90 -4.04 11.38 -0.25
CA TYR A 90 -5.20 10.59 0.20
C TYR A 90 -4.84 9.24 0.86
N THR A 91 -3.95 9.28 1.86
CA THR A 91 -3.43 8.12 2.62
C THR A 91 -2.43 7.19 1.92
N TRP A 92 -2.06 7.49 0.68
CA TRP A 92 -1.01 6.79 -0.06
C TRP A 92 0.29 7.60 -0.11
N TRP A 93 1.40 6.91 0.12
CA TRP A 93 2.71 7.40 -0.27
C TRP A 93 2.95 7.09 -1.74
N THR A 94 3.72 7.92 -2.44
CA THR A 94 3.96 7.75 -3.89
C THR A 94 5.43 7.96 -4.22
N LYS A 95 5.94 7.23 -5.22
CA LYS A 95 7.33 7.34 -5.67
C LYS A 95 7.46 6.90 -7.13
N ARG A 96 8.43 7.49 -7.82
CA ARG A 96 8.94 6.99 -9.09
C ARG A 96 10.32 6.39 -8.87
N LEU A 97 10.49 5.12 -9.21
CA LEU A 97 11.78 4.43 -9.23
C LEU A 97 12.31 4.35 -10.67
N THR A 98 13.61 4.15 -10.80
CA THR A 98 14.23 3.77 -12.09
C THR A 98 14.79 2.37 -11.95
N VAL A 99 14.24 1.42 -12.70
CA VAL A 99 14.69 0.02 -12.73
C VAL A 99 15.13 -0.29 -14.15
N ARG A 100 16.37 -0.77 -14.33
CA ARG A 100 16.98 -1.05 -15.66
C ARG A 100 16.79 0.10 -16.68
N GLY A 101 16.88 1.34 -16.21
CA GLY A 101 16.73 2.54 -17.05
C GLY A 101 15.28 2.95 -17.37
N LYS A 102 14.28 2.21 -16.88
CA LYS A 102 12.86 2.52 -17.09
C LYS A 102 12.23 3.13 -15.82
N PRO A 103 11.43 4.21 -15.94
CA PRO A 103 10.69 4.75 -14.82
C PRO A 103 9.54 3.81 -14.45
N ILE A 104 9.36 3.57 -13.15
CA ILE A 104 8.26 2.79 -12.60
C ILE A 104 7.59 3.64 -11.53
N ASP A 105 6.33 4.00 -11.78
CA ASP A 105 5.48 4.66 -10.80
C ASP A 105 4.89 3.62 -9.84
N LEU A 106 4.96 3.95 -8.56
CA LEU A 106 4.41 3.13 -7.49
C LEU A 106 3.78 4.01 -6.41
N PHE A 107 2.80 3.44 -5.73
CA PHE A 107 2.20 4.02 -4.54
C PHE A 107 2.01 2.93 -3.48
N TRP A 108 2.05 3.32 -2.20
CA TRP A 108 1.97 2.34 -1.12
C TRP A 108 1.32 2.86 0.16
N ALA A 109 0.64 1.96 0.85
CA ALA A 109 0.22 2.15 2.23
C ALA A 109 1.39 1.75 3.13
N ASN A 110 1.61 2.50 4.21
CA ASN A 110 2.74 2.30 5.09
C ASN A 110 2.31 2.15 6.55
N GLY A 111 2.66 1.02 7.17
CA GLY A 111 2.51 0.78 8.59
C GLY A 111 3.86 0.74 9.31
N TRP A 112 3.86 1.18 10.58
CA TRP A 112 5.04 1.09 11.43
C TRP A 112 5.48 -0.38 11.62
N GLY A 113 6.79 -0.60 11.78
CA GLY A 113 7.36 -1.96 11.89
C GLY A 113 7.62 -2.68 10.56
N GLY A 114 7.36 -2.03 9.42
CA GLY A 114 7.67 -2.58 8.09
C GLY A 114 6.46 -3.14 7.32
N GLN A 115 5.24 -2.79 7.72
CA GLN A 115 4.04 -3.19 6.96
C GLN A 115 3.91 -2.34 5.70
N LYS A 116 3.73 -2.97 4.53
CA LYS A 116 3.53 -2.24 3.26
C LYS A 116 2.54 -2.95 2.34
N ILE A 117 1.75 -2.16 1.63
CA ILE A 117 1.00 -2.58 0.43
C ILE A 117 1.51 -1.73 -0.71
N ILE A 118 2.35 -2.28 -1.58
CA ILE A 118 2.98 -1.56 -2.69
C ILE A 118 2.29 -1.95 -3.99
N VAL A 119 1.73 -0.98 -4.69
CA VAL A 119 1.04 -1.18 -5.98
C VAL A 119 1.87 -0.56 -7.10
N MET A 120 2.10 -1.34 -8.16
CA MET A 120 2.91 -0.96 -9.33
C MET A 120 2.12 -1.22 -10.61
N PRO A 121 1.25 -0.27 -11.04
CA PRO A 121 0.39 -0.47 -12.20
C PRO A 121 1.16 -0.80 -13.49
N GLY A 122 2.28 -0.12 -13.73
CA GLY A 122 3.12 -0.35 -14.91
C GLY A 122 3.76 -1.75 -14.99
N LEU A 123 3.78 -2.49 -13.87
CA LEU A 123 4.26 -3.88 -13.81
C LEU A 123 3.13 -4.89 -13.63
N ASN A 124 1.87 -4.45 -13.54
CA ASN A 124 0.72 -5.28 -13.16
C ASN A 124 0.99 -6.10 -11.87
N ALA A 125 1.55 -5.45 -10.84
CA ALA A 125 2.03 -6.13 -9.65
C ALA A 125 1.64 -5.43 -8.34
N VAL A 126 1.42 -6.25 -7.31
CA VAL A 126 1.26 -5.81 -5.91
C VAL A 126 2.23 -6.61 -5.04
N VAL A 127 2.95 -5.91 -4.16
CA VAL A 127 3.86 -6.53 -3.20
C VAL A 127 3.42 -6.16 -1.79
N VAL A 128 3.24 -7.16 -0.94
CA VAL A 128 2.92 -6.99 0.47
C VAL A 128 4.12 -7.37 1.32
N PHE A 129 4.44 -6.50 2.29
CA PHE A 129 5.37 -6.83 3.37
C PHE A 129 4.62 -6.75 4.69
N THR A 130 4.90 -7.70 5.58
CA THR A 130 4.53 -7.64 6.98
C THR A 130 5.76 -7.81 7.85
N GLY A 131 5.86 -7.06 8.95
CA GLY A 131 7.07 -7.02 9.79
C GLY A 131 6.80 -6.73 11.27
N GLY A 132 7.88 -6.53 12.04
CA GLY A 132 7.83 -6.17 13.46
C GLY A 132 9.03 -5.31 13.89
N ASN A 133 9.63 -4.59 12.93
CA ASN A 133 10.87 -3.85 13.12
C ASN A 133 10.60 -2.46 13.74
N TYR A 134 10.16 -2.43 15.00
CA TYR A 134 9.78 -1.18 15.67
C TYR A 134 10.98 -0.38 16.21
N LEU A 135 12.11 -1.04 16.42
CA LEU A 135 13.31 -0.47 17.05
C LEU A 135 14.44 -0.14 16.06
N SER A 136 14.23 -0.35 14.76
CA SER A 136 15.26 -0.13 13.75
C SER A 136 14.69 0.36 12.42
N LYS A 137 15.56 0.87 11.54
CA LYS A 137 15.14 1.27 10.19
C LYS A 137 14.74 0.04 9.39
N VAL A 138 13.64 0.19 8.67
CA VAL A 138 13.09 -0.86 7.82
C VAL A 138 13.79 -0.89 6.45
N LYS A 139 13.75 -2.04 5.76
CA LYS A 139 14.58 -2.30 4.55
C LYS A 139 13.77 -2.88 3.38
N GLU A 140 12.44 -2.84 3.43
CA GLU A 140 11.58 -3.51 2.44
C GLU A 140 11.81 -2.94 1.03
N PHE A 141 12.05 -1.64 0.89
CA PHE A 141 12.41 -1.05 -0.42
C PHE A 141 13.76 -1.55 -0.96
N LYS A 142 14.72 -1.85 -0.09
CA LYS A 142 15.98 -2.48 -0.52
C LYS A 142 15.75 -3.91 -1.00
N VAL A 143 14.83 -4.65 -0.36
CA VAL A 143 14.42 -5.99 -0.80
C VAL A 143 13.66 -5.92 -2.13
N LEU A 144 12.73 -4.97 -2.25
CA LEU A 144 11.97 -4.70 -3.46
C LEU A 144 12.91 -4.41 -4.64
N GLU A 145 13.81 -3.44 -4.50
CA GLU A 145 14.72 -3.03 -5.57
C GLU A 145 15.77 -4.09 -5.91
N LYS A 146 16.32 -4.80 -4.91
CA LYS A 146 17.40 -5.77 -5.12
C LYS A 146 16.93 -7.13 -5.63
N TYR A 147 15.76 -7.61 -5.19
CA TYR A 147 15.34 -8.99 -5.44
C TYR A 147 14.02 -9.10 -6.20
N ILE A 148 13.01 -8.29 -5.85
CA ILE A 148 11.65 -8.47 -6.40
C ILE A 148 11.54 -7.82 -7.79
N LEU A 149 11.87 -6.53 -7.91
CA LEU A 149 11.79 -5.81 -9.19
C LEU A 149 12.58 -6.52 -10.31
N PRO A 150 13.83 -6.97 -10.10
CA PRO A 150 14.57 -7.69 -11.13
C PRO A 150 13.95 -9.04 -11.54
N ALA A 151 13.17 -9.66 -10.66
CA ALA A 151 12.53 -10.96 -10.90
C ALA A 151 11.18 -10.84 -11.63
N ILE A 152 10.42 -9.77 -11.39
CA ILE A 152 9.10 -9.57 -12.00
C ILE A 152 9.15 -8.70 -13.27
N GLU A 153 10.20 -7.89 -13.44
CA GLU A 153 10.43 -7.16 -14.67
C GLU A 153 10.93 -8.13 -15.75
N LYS A 154 10.06 -8.42 -16.74
CA LYS A 154 10.39 -9.28 -17.89
C LYS A 154 11.73 -8.83 -18.49
N LYS A 155 12.68 -9.77 -18.62
CA LYS A 155 13.83 -9.58 -19.52
C LYS A 155 13.25 -9.42 -20.92
N GLN A 156 13.56 -8.30 -21.56
CA GLN A 156 13.37 -8.16 -23.01
C GLN A 156 14.38 -9.05 -23.73
#